data_AF-A0A3D3WTS3-F1
#
_entry.id   AF-A0A3D3WTS3-F1
#
_cell.length_a   1.000
_cell.length_b   1.000
_cell.length_c   1.000
_cell.angle_alpha   90.00
_cell.angle_beta   90.00
_cell.angle_gamma   90.00
#
_symmetry.space_group_name_H-M   'P 1'
#
loop_
_entity.id
_entity.type
_entity.pdbx_description
1 polymer ?
#
loop_
_entity_poly.entity_id
_entity_poly.type
_entity_poly.pdbx_seq_one_letter_code
_entity_poly.pdbx_strand_id
1 'polypeptide(L)' 'MSNQAVIIGTTTWGTTLGILLAQNNVPVTMLARTEAEADRLNAD' A
#
# COMPACT_ATOMS: atom_id res chain seq x y z
N MET A 1 1.11 -20.69 6.16
CA MET A 1 0.66 -19.33 6.49
C MET A 1 1.15 -18.40 5.40
N SER A 2 0.27 -17.66 4.73
CA SER A 2 0.66 -16.61 3.79
C SER A 2 0.94 -15.32 4.56
N ASN A 3 2.12 -14.72 4.36
CA ASN A 3 2.41 -13.40 4.91
C ASN A 3 1.56 -12.36 4.19
N GLN A 4 0.94 -11.45 4.93
CA GLN A 4 0.21 -10.29 4.42
C GLN A 4 0.55 -9.07 5.26
N ALA A 5 0.50 -7.88 4.66
CA ALA A 5 0.88 -6.63 5.30
C ALA A 5 -0.20 -5.56 5.14
N VAL A 6 -0.27 -4.66 6.11
CA VAL A 6 -1.01 -3.40 6.00
C VAL A 6 -0.03 -2.26 6.22
N ILE A 7 -0.01 -1.29 5.32
CA ILE A 7 0.81 -0.09 5.44
C ILE A 7 -0.11 1.09 5.77
N ILE A 8 0.16 1.75 6.90
CA ILE A 8 -0.58 2.94 7.32
C ILE A 8 0.19 4.17 6.84
N GLY A 9 -0.42 4.92 5.92
CA GLY A 9 0.18 6.09 5.30
C GLY A 9 0.72 5.80 3.89
N THR A 10 0.32 6.64 2.96
CA THR A 10 0.56 6.54 1.51
C THR A 10 1.53 7.62 1.01
N THR A 11 2.43 8.07 1.88
CA THR A 11 3.55 8.94 1.50
C THR A 11 4.62 8.13 0.75
N THR A 12 5.64 8.81 0.22
CA THR A 12 6.70 8.18 -0.60
C THR A 12 7.27 6.90 0.01
N TRP A 13 7.58 6.89 1.31
CA TRP A 13 8.14 5.72 1.98
C TRP A 13 7.12 4.58 2.15
N GLY A 14 5.88 4.90 2.51
CA GLY A 14 4.81 3.90 2.64
C GLY A 14 4.50 3.23 1.30
N THR A 15 4.36 4.04 0.24
CA THR A 15 4.13 3.53 -1.12
C THR A 15 5.32 2.72 -1.64
N THR A 16 6.55 3.18 -1.40
CA THR A 16 7.76 2.43 -1.79
C THR A 16 7.80 1.05 -1.13
N LEU A 17 7.51 0.99 0.17
CA LEU A 17 7.46 -0.28 0.89
C LEU A 17 6.33 -1.19 0.35
N GLY A 18 5.15 -0.62 0.05
CA GLY A 18 4.04 -1.35 -0.54
C GLY A 18 4.38 -1.98 -1.87
N ILE A 19 5.04 -1.22 -2.76
CA ILE A 19 5.51 -1.71 -4.06
C ILE A 19 6.51 -2.85 -3.87
N LEU A 20 7.51 -2.71 -2.99
CA LEU A 20 8.51 -3.74 -2.74
C LEU A 20 7.87 -5.04 -2.21
N LEU A 21 6.91 -4.95 -1.30
CA LEU A 21 6.20 -6.11 -0.78
C LEU A 21 5.35 -6.79 -1.87
N ALA A 22 4.62 -6.02 -2.66
CA ALA A 22 3.81 -6.55 -3.77
C ALA A 22 4.69 -7.24 -4.83
N GLN A 23 5.83 -6.67 -5.19
CA GLN A 23 6.81 -7.28 -6.09
C GLN A 23 7.37 -8.61 -5.57
N ASN A 24 7.39 -8.80 -4.25
CA ASN A 24 7.79 -10.04 -3.59
C ASN A 24 6.61 -10.99 -3.32
N ASN A 25 5.47 -10.79 -3.98
CA ASN A 25 4.26 -11.59 -3.83
C ASN A 25 3.69 -11.61 -2.41
N VAL A 26 3.93 -10.55 -1.63
CA VAL A 26 3.28 -10.34 -0.33
C VAL A 26 2.05 -9.46 -0.54
N PRO A 27 0.82 -9.98 -0.34
CA PRO A 27 -0.38 -9.15 -0.38
C PRO A 27 -0.27 -7.99 0.60
N VAL A 28 -0.50 -6.78 0.10
CA VAL A 28 -0.41 -5.54 0.87
C VAL A 28 -1.70 -4.73 0.72
N THR A 29 -2.21 -4.22 1.82
CA THR A 29 -3.28 -3.22 1.84
C THR A 29 -2.70 -1.86 2.22
N MET A 30 -2.97 -0.84 1.41
CA MET A 30 -2.57 0.54 1.68
C MET A 30 -3.70 1.29 2.39
N LEU A 31 -3.45 1.82 3.59
CA LEU A 31 -4.40 2.65 4.33
C LEU A 31 -4.02 4.12 4.17
N ALA A 32 -4.75 4.83 3.32
CA ALA A 32 -4.64 6.27 3.15
C ALA A 32 -5.29 7.04 4.31
N ARG A 33 -4.96 8.33 4.46
CA ARG A 33 -5.57 9.18 5.49
C ARG A 33 -7.03 9.53 5.15
N THR A 34 -7.32 9.67 3.86
CA THR A 34 -8.64 10.05 3.35
C THR A 34 -9.05 9.17 2.18
N GLU A 35 -10.35 9.09 1.92
CA GLU A 35 -10.91 8.35 0.79
C GLU A 35 -10.40 8.89 -0.56
N ALA A 36 -10.37 10.21 -0.74
CA ALA A 36 -9.84 10.83 -1.96
C ALA A 36 -8.36 10.48 -2.22
N GLU A 37 -7.56 10.29 -1.17
CA GLU A 37 -6.17 9.84 -1.32
C GLU A 37 -6.10 8.36 -1.74
N ALA A 38 -6.97 7.50 -1.20
CA ALA A 38 -7.09 6.11 -1.62
C ALA A 38 -7.58 5.97 -3.07
N ASP A 39 -8.57 6.76 -3.48
CA ASP A 39 -9.09 6.77 -4.85
C ASP A 39 -8.01 7.15 -5.86
N ARG A 40 -7.20 8.17 -5.53
CA ARG A 40 -6.07 8.57 -6.37
C ARG A 40 -5.04 7.44 -6.47
N LEU A 41 -4.72 6.78 -5.36
CA LEU A 41 -3.76 5.66 -5.35
C LEU A 41 -4.25 4.44 -6.17
N ASN A 42 -5.57 4.21 -6.22
CA ASN A 42 -6.16 3.13 -7.02
C ASN A 42 -6.24 3.45 -8.52
N ALA A 43 -6.13 4.73 -8.89
CA ALA A 43 -6.19 5.18 -10.27
C ALA A 43 -4.80 5.28 -10.94
N ASP A 44 -3.73 5.32 -10.15
CA ASP A 44 -2.33 5.28 -10.61
C ASP A 44 -1.93 3.87 -11.10
#